data_AF-A0A3D5RBH4-F1
#
_entry.id   AF-A0A3D5RBH4-F1
#
_cell.length_a   1.000
_cell.length_b   1.000
_cell.length_c   1.000
_cell.angle_alpha   90.00
_cell.angle_beta   90.00
_cell.angle_gamma   90.00
#
_symmetry.space_group_name_H-M   'P 1'
#
loop_
_entity.id
_entity.type
_entity.pdbx_description
1 polymer ?
#
loop_
_entity_poly.entity_id
_entity_poly.type
_entity_poly.pdbx_seq_one_letter_code
_entity_poly.pdbx_strand_id
1 'polypeptide(L)'
;MPQPKNKKQAEYYEILFPIHKHQWLRTYKKFINKISSFKARYRLDNIKTLFKENYGSECPYCGCVLNVNNMSLDHITPIARNGNNIEENVQVTCKVCNRRKGRLTDKEYRELLKLIGGFEKQARQYILAKLSGKDYGSK
;
A
#
# COMPACT_ATOMS: atom_id res chain seq x y z
N MET A 1 -3.04 17.09 24.30
CA MET A 1 -3.05 16.38 22.99
C MET A 1 -2.75 17.38 21.89
N PRO A 2 -1.82 17.12 20.95
CA PRO A 2 -1.44 18.13 19.96
C PRO A 2 -2.61 18.47 19.04
N GLN A 3 -2.93 19.74 18.89
CA GLN A 3 -4.00 20.22 18.01
C GLN A 3 -3.45 20.62 16.63
N PRO A 4 -4.24 20.53 15.55
CA PRO A 4 -3.81 20.99 14.24
C PRO A 4 -3.56 22.50 14.24
N LYS A 5 -2.43 22.92 13.65
CA LYS A 5 -2.00 24.33 13.63
C LYS A 5 -2.44 25.12 12.40
N ASN A 6 -2.95 24.44 11.37
CA ASN A 6 -3.37 25.06 10.11
C ASN A 6 -4.37 24.17 9.36
N LYS A 7 -4.99 24.72 8.31
CA LYS A 7 -5.99 24.02 7.47
C LYS A 7 -5.48 22.69 6.93
N LYS A 8 -4.21 22.64 6.51
CA LYS A 8 -3.58 21.40 6.02
C LYS A 8 -3.49 20.35 7.14
N GLN A 9 -3.08 20.72 8.34
CA GLN A 9 -3.06 19.77 9.46
C GLN A 9 -4.45 19.32 9.87
N ALA A 10 -5.45 20.22 9.84
CA ALA A 10 -6.84 19.88 10.16
C ALA A 10 -7.40 18.79 9.22
N GLU A 11 -7.11 18.89 7.92
CA GLU A 11 -7.49 17.88 6.92
C GLU A 11 -6.96 16.47 7.26
N TYR A 12 -5.73 16.37 7.75
CA TYR A 12 -5.12 15.08 8.11
C TYR A 12 -5.47 14.65 9.53
N TYR A 13 -5.84 15.59 10.39
CA TYR A 13 -6.24 15.31 11.76
C TYR A 13 -7.46 14.39 11.77
N GLU A 14 -8.50 14.69 11.00
CA GLU A 14 -9.71 13.86 10.87
C GLU A 14 -9.42 12.41 10.46
N ILE A 15 -8.37 12.19 9.66
CA ILE A 15 -7.99 10.85 9.16
C ILE A 15 -7.11 10.12 10.18
N LEU A 16 -6.13 10.83 10.76
CA LEU A 16 -5.06 10.20 11.54
C LEU A 16 -5.36 10.14 13.02
N PHE A 17 -6.11 11.10 13.55
CA PHE A 17 -6.40 11.17 14.97
C PHE A 17 -7.23 9.97 15.47
N PRO A 18 -8.30 9.52 14.80
CA PRO A 18 -9.08 8.37 15.26
C PRO A 18 -8.24 7.09 15.43
N ILE A 19 -7.20 6.93 14.61
CA ILE A 19 -6.35 5.73 14.58
C ILE A 19 -5.12 5.88 15.51
N HIS A 20 -4.45 7.04 15.50
CA HIS A 20 -3.15 7.25 16.14
C HIS A 20 -3.21 8.07 17.44
N LYS A 21 -4.37 8.66 17.75
CA LYS A 21 -4.62 9.47 18.97
C LYS A 21 -3.51 10.50 19.18
N HIS A 22 -2.85 10.50 20.34
CA HIS A 22 -1.78 11.43 20.70
C HIS A 22 -0.58 11.41 19.74
N GLN A 23 -0.41 10.37 18.92
CA GLN A 23 0.70 10.22 17.98
C GLN A 23 0.40 10.76 16.57
N TRP A 24 -0.81 11.27 16.31
CA TRP A 24 -1.23 11.68 14.96
C TRP A 24 -0.25 12.65 14.29
N LEU A 25 0.35 13.59 15.04
CA LEU A 25 1.28 14.58 14.49
C LEU A 25 2.61 13.92 14.02
N ARG A 26 3.06 12.87 14.72
CA ARG A 26 4.22 12.06 14.29
C ARG A 26 3.88 11.31 13.02
N THR A 27 2.69 10.71 12.95
CA THR A 27 2.19 9.99 11.78
C THR A 27 2.02 10.93 10.59
N TYR A 28 1.48 12.14 10.79
CA TYR A 28 1.34 13.19 9.78
C TYR A 28 2.67 13.51 9.10
N LYS A 29 3.73 13.76 9.89
CA LYS A 29 5.08 14.04 9.33
C LYS A 29 5.58 12.90 8.45
N LYS A 30 5.46 11.65 8.92
CA LYS A 30 5.81 10.45 8.12
C LYS A 30 4.98 10.37 6.84
N PHE A 31 3.71 10.71 6.93
CA PHE A 31 2.77 10.59 5.84
C PHE A 31 3.06 11.60 4.73
N ILE A 32 3.31 12.86 5.07
CA ILE A 32 3.71 13.89 4.10
C ILE A 32 5.02 13.50 3.40
N ASN A 33 6.03 13.03 4.14
CA ASN A 33 7.29 12.58 3.55
C ASN A 33 7.07 11.41 2.59
N LYS A 34 6.18 10.47 2.95
CA LYS A 34 5.85 9.34 2.10
C LYS A 34 5.17 9.80 0.81
N ILE A 35 4.14 10.64 0.89
CA ILE A 35 3.46 11.19 -0.30
C ILE A 35 4.48 11.89 -1.21
N SER A 36 5.36 12.73 -0.66
CA SER A 36 6.41 13.42 -1.41
C SER A 36 7.33 12.44 -2.16
N SER A 37 7.77 11.37 -1.48
CA SER A 37 8.62 10.32 -2.08
C SER A 37 7.94 9.56 -3.23
N PHE A 38 6.61 9.44 -3.20
CA PHE A 38 5.86 8.80 -4.27
C PHE A 38 5.57 9.78 -5.41
N LYS A 39 5.24 11.05 -5.12
CA LYS A 39 5.13 12.11 -6.14
C LYS A 39 6.39 12.27 -6.96
N ALA A 40 7.56 12.27 -6.32
CA ALA A 40 8.84 12.34 -7.04
C ALA A 40 9.06 11.15 -8.00
N ARG A 41 8.62 9.94 -7.62
CA ARG A 41 8.83 8.71 -8.40
C ARG A 41 7.79 8.49 -9.48
N TYR A 42 6.52 8.74 -9.18
CA TYR A 42 5.39 8.45 -10.07
C TYR A 42 4.96 9.67 -10.88
N ARG A 43 5.30 10.90 -10.48
CA ARG A 43 4.89 12.13 -11.18
C ARG A 43 3.38 12.22 -11.42
N LEU A 44 2.58 11.68 -10.49
CA LEU A 44 1.12 11.76 -10.50
C LEU A 44 0.65 12.77 -9.45
N ASP A 45 -0.32 13.61 -9.82
CA ASP A 45 -0.78 14.69 -8.96
C ASP A 45 -1.76 14.21 -7.88
N ASN A 46 -2.56 13.19 -8.19
CA ASN A 46 -3.58 12.60 -7.32
C ASN A 46 -3.04 11.72 -6.17
N ILE A 47 -1.73 11.49 -6.06
CA ILE A 47 -1.15 10.58 -5.03
C ILE A 47 -1.56 10.98 -3.61
N LYS A 48 -1.69 12.29 -3.35
CA LYS A 48 -2.18 12.78 -2.05
C LYS A 48 -3.59 12.24 -1.76
N THR A 49 -4.48 12.34 -2.73
CA THR A 49 -5.87 11.90 -2.66
C THR A 49 -5.94 10.39 -2.48
N LEU A 50 -5.26 9.62 -3.34
CA LEU A 50 -5.21 8.16 -3.26
C LEU A 50 -4.79 7.65 -1.89
N PHE A 51 -3.72 8.19 -1.32
CA PHE A 51 -3.26 7.73 -0.01
C PHE A 51 -4.20 8.13 1.12
N LYS A 52 -4.84 9.30 1.05
CA LYS A 52 -5.79 9.76 2.07
C LYS A 52 -7.02 8.87 2.10
N GLU A 53 -7.60 8.60 0.94
CA GLU A 53 -8.82 7.79 0.78
C GLU A 53 -8.59 6.33 1.18
N ASN A 54 -7.36 5.82 1.00
CA ASN A 54 -6.99 4.46 1.37
C ASN A 54 -6.31 4.36 2.74
N TYR A 55 -6.25 5.44 3.53
CA TYR A 55 -5.67 5.36 4.87
C TYR A 55 -6.64 4.70 5.84
N GLY A 56 -6.24 3.59 6.45
CA GLY A 56 -7.10 2.81 7.34
C GLY A 56 -8.01 1.81 6.62
N SER A 57 -8.06 1.80 5.28
CA SER A 57 -8.78 0.79 4.52
C SER A 57 -7.99 -0.52 4.42
N GLU A 58 -8.64 -1.58 3.97
CA GLU A 58 -8.02 -2.88 3.77
C GLU A 58 -7.25 -2.96 2.44
N CYS A 59 -6.09 -3.60 2.45
CA CYS A 59 -5.35 -3.92 1.24
C CYS A 59 -6.19 -4.83 0.33
N PRO A 60 -6.36 -4.51 -0.97
CA PRO A 60 -7.28 -5.22 -1.88
C PRO A 60 -6.87 -6.67 -2.19
N TYR A 61 -5.70 -7.10 -1.70
CA TYR A 61 -5.17 -8.45 -1.89
C TYR A 61 -5.17 -9.30 -0.61
N CYS A 62 -4.88 -8.71 0.55
CA CYS A 62 -4.67 -9.49 1.77
C CYS A 62 -5.50 -9.02 2.97
N GLY A 63 -6.33 -8.00 2.81
CA GLY A 63 -7.20 -7.49 3.88
C GLY A 63 -6.48 -6.71 4.98
N CYS A 64 -5.14 -6.55 4.94
CA CYS A 64 -4.45 -5.87 6.03
C CYS A 64 -4.71 -4.36 6.00
N VAL A 65 -4.87 -3.76 7.18
CA VAL A 65 -5.15 -2.33 7.30
C VAL A 65 -3.96 -1.51 6.79
N LEU A 66 -4.24 -0.62 5.84
CA LEU A 66 -3.28 0.29 5.25
C LEU A 66 -2.99 1.46 6.19
N ASN A 67 -1.71 1.76 6.36
CA ASN A 67 -1.21 2.86 7.15
C ASN A 67 0.10 3.40 6.57
N VAL A 68 0.62 4.47 7.17
CA VAL A 68 1.81 5.16 6.68
C VAL A 68 3.04 4.24 6.53
N ASN A 69 3.16 3.17 7.32
CA ASN A 69 4.34 2.29 7.31
C ASN A 69 4.25 1.18 6.25
N ASN A 70 3.05 0.80 5.82
CA ASN A 70 2.86 -0.35 4.92
C ASN A 70 2.27 0.01 3.54
N MET A 71 1.55 1.12 3.37
CA MET A 71 0.93 1.46 2.07
C MET A 71 1.97 1.73 0.97
N SER A 72 1.63 1.43 -0.27
CA SER A 72 2.45 1.63 -1.48
C SER A 72 1.53 1.89 -2.66
N LEU A 73 2.06 2.48 -3.73
CA LEU A 73 1.45 2.42 -5.05
C LEU A 73 1.89 1.15 -5.77
N ASP A 74 0.94 0.52 -6.46
CA ASP A 74 1.11 -0.62 -7.36
C ASP A 74 0.47 -0.29 -8.71
N HIS A 75 1.09 -0.72 -9.80
CA HIS A 75 0.51 -0.59 -11.13
C HIS A 75 -0.37 -1.81 -11.43
N ILE A 76 -1.65 -1.61 -11.75
CA ILE A 76 -2.60 -2.68 -12.11
C ILE A 76 -2.02 -3.56 -13.22
N THR A 77 -1.51 -2.94 -14.27
CA THR A 77 -0.63 -3.54 -15.28
C THR A 77 0.80 -3.04 -15.05
N PRO A 78 1.76 -3.92 -14.74
CA PRO A 78 3.14 -3.50 -14.48
C PRO A 78 3.79 -2.78 -15.68
N ILE A 79 4.67 -1.82 -15.42
CA ILE A 79 5.46 -1.13 -16.46
C ILE A 79 6.27 -2.14 -17.30
N ALA A 80 6.83 -3.17 -16.67
CA ALA A 80 7.56 -4.25 -17.35
C ALA A 80 6.70 -5.06 -18.35
N ARG A 81 5.39 -4.84 -18.34
CA ARG A 81 4.40 -5.44 -19.24
C ARG A 81 3.60 -4.37 -19.98
N ASN A 82 4.26 -3.26 -20.32
CA ASN A 82 3.70 -2.15 -21.10
C ASN A 82 2.53 -1.42 -20.41
N GLY A 83 2.44 -1.50 -19.08
CA GLY A 83 1.49 -0.69 -18.32
C GLY A 83 1.93 0.78 -18.25
N ASN A 84 0.98 1.70 -18.48
CA ASN A 84 1.24 3.13 -18.43
C ASN A 84 1.33 3.64 -16.99
N ASN A 85 2.13 4.68 -16.77
CA ASN A 85 2.19 5.34 -15.47
C ASN A 85 1.18 6.48 -15.39
N ILE A 86 -0.11 6.11 -15.31
CA ILE A 86 -1.28 6.99 -15.27
C ILE A 86 -2.16 6.64 -14.06
N GLU A 87 -3.06 7.55 -13.69
CA GLU A 87 -3.90 7.41 -12.50
C GLU A 87 -4.76 6.14 -12.53
N GLU A 88 -5.33 5.81 -13.70
CA GLU A 88 -6.22 4.66 -13.90
C GLU A 88 -5.48 3.31 -13.79
N ASN A 89 -4.16 3.31 -13.98
CA ASN A 89 -3.34 2.12 -13.85
C ASN A 89 -2.67 2.01 -12.48
N VAL A 90 -2.99 2.88 -11.51
CA VAL A 90 -2.34 2.91 -10.19
C VAL A 90 -3.35 2.68 -9.08
N GLN A 91 -3.03 1.78 -8.15
CA GLN A 91 -3.82 1.50 -6.96
C GLN A 91 -2.98 1.52 -5.68
N VAL A 92 -3.62 1.68 -4.51
CA VAL A 92 -2.94 1.62 -3.22
C VAL A 92 -3.01 0.19 -2.67
N THR A 93 -1.85 -0.38 -2.37
CA THR A 93 -1.72 -1.74 -1.81
C THR A 93 -0.74 -1.73 -0.64
N CYS A 94 -0.68 -2.81 0.14
CA CYS A 94 0.40 -2.95 1.10
C CYS A 94 1.71 -3.32 0.39
N LYS A 95 2.84 -2.81 0.89
CA LYS A 95 4.19 -3.03 0.33
C LYS A 95 4.57 -4.50 0.20
N VAL A 96 3.97 -5.37 1.03
CA VAL A 96 4.21 -6.82 0.98
C VAL A 96 3.50 -7.42 -0.23
N CYS A 97 2.23 -7.11 -0.46
CA CYS A 97 1.49 -7.57 -1.62
C CYS A 97 2.01 -6.96 -2.92
N ASN A 98 2.35 -5.67 -2.93
CA ASN A 98 2.98 -5.02 -4.09
C ASN A 98 4.23 -5.80 -4.55
N ARG A 99 5.11 -6.14 -3.60
CA ARG A 99 6.32 -6.92 -3.88
C ARG A 99 6.01 -8.34 -4.36
N ARG A 100 5.03 -9.03 -3.75
CA ARG A 100 4.62 -10.39 -4.14
C ARG A 100 4.00 -10.45 -5.53
N LYS A 101 3.20 -9.44 -5.88
CA LYS A 101 2.61 -9.30 -7.22
C LYS A 101 3.70 -9.17 -8.28
N GLY A 102 4.72 -8.34 -8.01
CA GLY A 102 5.89 -8.22 -8.89
C GLY A 102 5.49 -7.86 -10.32
N ARG A 103 5.76 -8.76 -11.27
CA ARG A 103 5.46 -8.58 -12.70
C ARG A 103 4.09 -9.12 -13.13
N LEU A 104 3.31 -9.66 -12.21
CA LEU A 104 1.95 -10.08 -12.48
C LEU A 104 1.04 -8.85 -12.62
N THR A 105 0.09 -8.93 -13.54
CA THR A 105 -1.06 -8.04 -13.57
C THR A 105 -1.94 -8.25 -12.34
N ASP A 106 -2.80 -7.28 -12.03
CA ASP A 106 -3.78 -7.41 -10.95
C ASP A 106 -4.63 -8.68 -11.11
N LYS A 107 -5.09 -8.96 -12.33
CA LYS A 107 -5.89 -10.15 -12.66
C LYS A 107 -5.15 -11.45 -12.35
N GLU A 108 -3.95 -11.62 -12.89
CA GLU A 108 -3.15 -12.84 -12.67
C GLU A 108 -2.77 -13.02 -11.20
N TYR A 109 -2.46 -11.93 -10.49
CA TYR A 109 -2.14 -12.04 -9.07
C TYR A 109 -3.36 -12.44 -8.25
N ARG A 110 -4.56 -11.94 -8.58
CA ARG A 110 -5.81 -12.39 -7.94
C ARG A 110 -6.10 -13.86 -8.23
N GLU A 111 -5.89 -14.32 -9.46
CA GLU A 111 -6.02 -15.73 -9.84
C GLU A 111 -5.04 -16.61 -9.05
N LEU A 112 -3.79 -16.18 -8.94
CA LEU A 112 -2.80 -16.85 -8.10
C LEU A 112 -3.22 -16.92 -6.63
N LEU A 113 -3.71 -15.81 -6.06
CA LEU A 113 -4.20 -15.77 -4.68
C LEU A 113 -5.39 -16.70 -4.45
N LYS A 114 -6.30 -16.82 -5.42
CA LYS A 114 -7.42 -17.78 -5.39
C LYS A 114 -6.91 -19.22 -5.42
N LEU A 115 -5.99 -19.53 -6.34
CA LEU A 115 -5.39 -20.85 -6.49
C LEU A 115 -4.71 -21.32 -5.19
N ILE A 116 -3.78 -20.51 -4.67
CA ILE A 116 -3.04 -20.87 -3.44
C ILE A 116 -3.92 -20.76 -2.18
N GLY A 117 -5.11 -20.17 -2.29
CA GLY A 117 -6.09 -20.08 -1.21
C GLY A 117 -6.60 -21.45 -0.77
N GLY A 118 -6.64 -22.43 -1.69
CA GLY A 118 -7.01 -23.82 -1.39
C GLY A 118 -5.87 -24.71 -0.91
N PHE A 119 -4.64 -24.20 -0.84
CA PHE A 119 -3.48 -24.98 -0.44
C PHE A 119 -3.36 -25.04 1.10
N GLU A 120 -2.73 -26.09 1.60
CA GLU A 120 -2.38 -26.19 3.03
C GLU A 120 -1.55 -24.98 3.48
N LYS A 121 -1.73 -24.58 4.75
CA LYS A 121 -1.25 -23.29 5.25
C LYS A 121 0.26 -23.12 5.09
N GLN A 122 1.06 -24.16 5.37
CA GLN A 122 2.51 -24.08 5.23
C GLN A 122 2.92 -23.95 3.76
N ALA A 123 2.34 -24.74 2.86
CA ALA A 123 2.57 -24.62 1.43
C ALA A 123 2.24 -23.22 0.90
N ARG A 124 1.09 -22.66 1.29
CA ARG A 124 0.70 -21.28 0.95
C ARG A 124 1.70 -20.25 1.46
N GLN A 125 2.16 -20.38 2.71
CA GLN A 125 3.15 -19.47 3.30
C GLN A 125 4.50 -19.57 2.58
N TYR A 126 4.93 -20.77 2.19
CA TYR A 126 6.13 -20.99 1.39
C TYR A 126 6.08 -20.26 0.06
N ILE A 127 5.00 -20.44 -0.70
CA ILE A 127 4.80 -19.78 -2.00
C ILE A 127 4.83 -18.25 -1.82
N LEU A 128 4.08 -17.71 -0.85
CA LEU A 128 4.03 -16.27 -0.58
C LEU A 128 5.38 -15.69 -0.13
N ALA A 129 6.22 -16.47 0.56
CA ALA A 129 7.58 -16.06 0.93
C ALA A 129 8.47 -15.95 -0.32
N LYS A 130 8.45 -16.98 -1.19
CA LYS A 130 9.23 -16.99 -2.44
C LYS A 130 8.81 -15.87 -3.39
N LEU A 131 7.51 -15.59 -3.53
CA LEU A 131 7.02 -14.42 -4.28
C LEU A 131 7.52 -13.08 -3.73
N SER A 132 7.81 -13.01 -2.43
CA SER A 132 8.34 -11.78 -1.81
C SER A 132 9.83 -11.58 -2.07
N GLY A 133 10.51 -12.49 -2.78
CA GLY A 133 11.97 -12.52 -2.89
C GLY A 133 12.66 -12.80 -1.55
N LYS A 134 11.93 -13.37 -0.58
CA LYS A 134 12.46 -13.77 0.72
C LYS A 134 12.68 -15.27 0.76
N ASP A 135 13.66 -15.70 1.53
CA ASP A 135 13.76 -17.10 1.90
C ASP A 135 12.66 -17.48 2.89
N TYR A 136 12.15 -18.70 2.74
CA TYR A 136 11.13 -19.24 3.64
C TYR A 136 11.81 -19.67 4.94
N GLY A 137 11.25 -19.28 6.09
CA GLY A 137 11.79 -19.64 7.41
C GLY A 137 12.85 -18.69 7.97
N SER A 138 13.22 -17.62 7.26
CA SER A 138 14.07 -16.56 7.80
C SER A 138 13.29 -15.77 8.86
N LYS A 139 13.76 -15.81 10.11
CA LYS A 139 13.24 -14.97 11.21
C LYS A 139 13.49 -13.49 10.94
#